data_AF-A0A5J4P9B4-F1
#
_entry.id   AF-A0A5J4P9B4-F1
#
_cell.length_a   1.000
_cell.length_b   1.000
_cell.length_c   1.000
_cell.angle_alpha   90.00
_cell.angle_beta   90.00
_cell.angle_gamma   90.00
#
_symmetry.space_group_name_H-M   'P 1'
#
loop_
_entity.id
_entity.type
_entity.pdbx_description
1 polymer ?
#
loop_
_entity_poly.entity_id
_entity_poly.type
_entity_poly.pdbx_seq_one_letter_code
_entity_poly.pdbx_strand_id
1 'polypeptide(L)' 'MSEIQERWFVARTRKDQEFSLRDSLKKLNVEFFLPTRFVIRQLKYRRKEVEVPVIRNLIFVHATKEKACFIAND' A
#
# COMPACT_ATOMS: atom_id res chain seq x y z
N MET A 1 16.55 27.38 0.89
CA MET A 1 15.70 26.60 -0.03
C MET A 1 15.54 25.23 0.59
N SER A 2 14.36 24.89 1.09
CA SER A 2 14.13 23.60 1.77
C SER A 2 14.38 22.46 0.79
N GLU A 3 15.38 21.63 1.08
CA GLU A 3 15.66 20.42 0.31
C GLU A 3 14.37 19.60 0.21
N ILE A 4 13.95 19.36 -1.03
CA ILE A 4 12.84 18.47 -1.35
C ILE A 4 13.34 17.06 -1.03
N GLN A 5 13.23 16.67 0.23
CA GLN A 5 13.72 15.39 0.70
C GLN A 5 12.60 14.37 0.67
N GLU A 6 12.83 13.30 -0.08
CA GLU A 6 11.94 12.14 -0.09
C GLU A 6 12.05 11.42 1.24
N ARG A 7 10.90 11.02 1.78
CA ARG A 7 10.78 10.35 3.07
C ARG A 7 9.75 9.25 2.96
N TRP A 8 9.89 8.26 3.85
CA TRP A 8 8.89 7.23 4.03
C TRP A 8 7.74 7.77 4.89
N PHE A 9 6.56 7.81 4.30
CA PHE A 9 5.31 8.13 4.97
C PHE A 9 4.45 6.88 5.11
N VAL A 10 3.56 6.91 6.09
CA VAL A 10 2.58 5.86 6.33
C VAL A 10 1.20 6.40 6.01
N ALA A 11 0.50 5.76 5.08
CA ALA A 11 -0.89 6.05 4.77
C ALA A 11 -1.81 4.98 5.36
N ARG A 12 -2.90 5.42 5.99
CA ARG A 12 -3.97 4.52 6.44
C ARG A 12 -4.90 4.23 5.29
N THR A 13 -5.15 2.96 5.01
CA THR A 13 -6.13 2.53 4.01
C THR A 13 -7.45 2.21 4.69
N ARG A 14 -8.52 2.19 3.89
CA ARG A 14 -9.77 1.55 4.30
C ARG A 14 -9.55 0.03 4.41
N LYS A 15 -10.46 -0.63 5.14
CA LYS A 15 -10.43 -2.09 5.33
C LYS A 15 -10.44 -2.81 3.97
N ASP A 16 -9.52 -3.76 3.79
CA ASP A 16 -9.40 -4.62 2.61
C ASP A 16 -9.15 -3.84 1.28
N GLN A 17 -8.70 -2.59 1.36
CA GLN A 17 -8.40 -1.71 0.20
C GLN A 17 -6.90 -1.54 -0.05
N GLU A 18 -6.03 -2.22 0.70
CA GLU A 18 -4.56 -2.15 0.57
C GLU A 18 -4.11 -2.49 -0.86
N PHE A 19 -4.71 -3.52 -1.45
CA PHE A 19 -4.38 -3.96 -2.80
C PHE A 19 -4.88 -3.01 -3.88
N SER A 20 -6.07 -2.43 -3.71
CA SER A 20 -6.59 -1.42 -4.63
C SER A 20 -5.72 -0.16 -4.58
N LEU A 21 -5.34 0.29 -3.38
CA LEU A 21 -4.46 1.44 -3.22
C LEU A 21 -3.08 1.17 -3.83
N ARG A 22 -2.51 -0.02 -3.62
CA ARG A 22 -1.29 -0.47 -4.28
C ARG A 22 -1.38 -0.32 -5.79
N ASP A 23 -2.48 -0.77 -6.41
CA ASP A 23 -2.64 -0.70 -7.86
C ASP A 23 -2.82 0.75 -8.35
N SER A 24 -3.46 1.62 -7.58
CA SER A 24 -3.52 3.06 -7.85
C SER A 24 -2.14 3.71 -7.75
N LEU A 25 -1.36 3.41 -6.71
CA LEU A 25 0.00 3.94 -6.54
C LEU A 25 0.95 3.48 -7.65
N LYS A 26 0.80 2.23 -8.12
CA LYS A 26 1.52 1.74 -9.32
C LYS A 26 1.20 2.57 -10.56
N LYS A 27 -0.07 2.93 -10.78
CA LYS A 27 -0.48 3.77 -11.92
C LYS A 27 0.10 5.18 -11.83
N LEU A 28 0.21 5.72 -10.62
CA LEU A 28 0.81 7.04 -10.36
C LEU A 28 2.36 7.01 -10.36
N ASN A 29 2.97 5.85 -10.58
CA ASN A 29 4.42 5.61 -10.54
C ASN A 29 5.07 6.17 -9.27
N VAL A 30 4.42 5.92 -8.13
CA VAL A 30 4.91 6.31 -6.80
C VAL A 30 5.57 5.09 -6.17
N GLU A 31 6.71 5.29 -5.53
CA GLU A 31 7.35 4.23 -4.75
C GLU A 31 6.52 3.92 -3.50
N PHE A 32 6.16 2.65 -3.33
CA PHE A 32 5.41 2.20 -2.16
C PHE A 32 5.96 0.86 -1.67
N PHE A 33 5.71 0.60 -0.41
CA PHE A 33 5.98 -0.69 0.22
C PHE A 33 4.74 -1.17 0.94
N LEU A 34 4.23 -2.33 0.54
CA LEU A 34 3.14 -3.03 1.20
C LEU A 34 3.68 -4.40 1.66
N PRO A 35 3.92 -4.60 2.96
CA PRO A 35 4.39 -5.89 3.44
C PRO A 35 3.29 -6.95 3.29
N THR A 36 3.50 -7.92 2.41
CA THR A 36 2.56 -9.02 2.14
C THR A 36 3.18 -10.38 2.41
N ARG A 37 2.32 -11.36 2.68
CA ARG A 37 2.69 -12.77 2.80
C ARG A 37 1.66 -13.64 2.11
N PHE A 38 2.06 -14.80 1.65
CA PHE A 38 1.14 -15.79 1.12
C PHE A 38 0.63 -16.70 2.24
N VAL A 39 -0.68 -16.96 2.22
CA VAL A 39 -1.33 -17.91 3.13
C VAL A 39 -2.22 -18.86 2.35
N ILE A 40 -2.24 -20.13 2.74
CA ILE A 40 -3.14 -21.11 2.15
C ILE A 40 -4.50 -20.99 2.83
N ARG A 41 -5.52 -20.54 2.10
CA ARG A 41 -6.91 -20.58 2.55
C ARG A 41 -7.59 -21.85 2.04
N GLN A 42 -8.19 -22.59 2.97
CA GLN A 42 -9.08 -23.70 2.66
C GLN A 42 -10.47 -23.13 2.32
N LEU A 43 -10.90 -23.33 1.08
CA LEU A 43 -12.30 -23.27 0.67
C LEU A 43 -12.92 -24.67 0.84
N LYS A 44 -14.22 -24.79 0.59
CA LYS A 44 -14.98 -26.04 0.82
C LYS A 44 -14.26 -27.31 0.37
N TYR A 45 -13.69 -27.31 -0.85
CA TYR A 45 -12.93 -28.45 -1.38
C TYR A 45 -11.58 -28.08 -2.01
N ARG A 46 -11.20 -26.81 -1.97
CA ARG A 46 -10.00 -26.30 -2.67
C ARG A 46 -9.10 -25.54 -1.71
N ARG A 47 -7.80 -25.72 -1.88
CA ARG A 47 -6.78 -24.87 -1.24
C ARG A 47 -6.38 -23.82 -2.24
N LYS A 48 -6.45 -22.55 -1.83
CA LYS A 48 -5.98 -21.43 -2.64
C LYS A 48 -4.94 -20.66 -1.85
N GLU A 49 -3.80 -20.43 -2.47
CA GLU A 49 -2.80 -19.50 -1.96
C GLU A 49 -3.29 -18.07 -2.21
N VAL A 50 -3.34 -17.28 -1.15
CA VAL A 50 -3.87 -15.92 -1.17
C VAL A 50 -2.83 -14.99 -0.55
N GLU A 51 -2.52 -13.91 -1.27
CA GLU A 51 -1.71 -12.82 -0.74
C GLU A 51 -2.52 -12.06 0.32
N VAL A 52 -1.95 -11.87 1.51
CA VAL A 52 -2.56 -11.07 2.58
C VAL A 52 -1.56 -10.04 3.10
N PRO A 53 -2.00 -8.81 3.43
CA PRO A 53 -1.14 -7.86 4.09
C PRO A 53 -0.71 -8.39 5.46
N VAL A 54 0.57 -8.23 5.79
CA VAL A 54 1.12 -8.57 7.11
C VAL A 54 0.56 -7.61 8.15
N ILE A 55 0.51 -6.32 7.80
CA ILE A 55 -0.05 -5.25 8.61
C ILE A 55 -1.28 -4.73 7.89
N ARG A 56 -2.45 -4.87 8.50
CA ARG A 56 -3.71 -4.43 7.90
C ARG A 56 -3.84 -2.92 7.93
N ASN A 57 -4.58 -2.41 6.96
CA ASN A 57 -5.02 -1.03 6.82
C ASN A 57 -3.87 0.00 6.67
N LEU A 58 -2.69 -0.44 6.23
CA LEU A 58 -1.49 0.39 6.16
C LEU A 58 -0.72 0.15 4.86
N ILE A 59 -0.19 1.23 4.30
CA ILE A 59 0.79 1.20 3.21
C ILE A 59 1.89 2.23 3.50
N PHE A 60 3.10 1.91 3.08
CA PHE A 60 4.23 2.83 3.14
C PHE A 60 4.41 3.46 1.77
N VAL A 61 4.66 4.76 1.73
CA VAL A 61 4.83 5.53 0.51
C VAL A 61 6.12 6.34 0.62
N HIS A 62 6.98 6.24 -0.38
CA HIS A 62 8.19 7.03 -0.49
C HIS A 62 7.94 8.18 -1.46
N ALA A 63 7.90 9.40 -0.91
CA ALA A 63 7.54 10.59 -1.67
C ALA A 63 8.04 11.84 -0.95
N THR A 64 7.88 12.99 -1.59
CA THR A 64 7.98 14.29 -0.95
C THR A 64 6.72 14.54 -0.13
N LYS A 65 6.82 15.39 0.91
CA LYS A 65 5.65 15.73 1.76
C LYS A 65 4.46 16.25 0.96
N GLU A 66 4.73 17.13 -0.02
CA GLU A 66 3.69 17.72 -0.89
C GLU A 66 2.99 16.66 -1.73
N LYS A 67 3.76 15.77 -2.38
CA LYS A 67 3.21 14.69 -3.20
C LYS A 67 2.42 13.69 -2.37
N ALA A 68 2.90 13.34 -1.17
CA ALA A 68 2.19 12.45 -0.25
C ALA A 68 0.84 13.05 0.20
N CYS A 69 0.80 14.34 0.52
CA CYS A 69 -0.44 15.03 0.87
C CYS A 69 -1.41 15.13 -0.32
N PHE A 70 -0.90 15.36 -1.53
CA PHE A 70 -1.72 15.40 -2.74
C PHE A 70 -2.42 14.06 -2.99
N ILE A 71 -1.68 12.95 -2.96
CA ILE A 71 -2.21 11.60 -3.18
C ILE A 71 -3.26 11.22 -2.14
N ALA A 72 -3.13 11.70 -0.90
CA ALA A 72 -4.10 11.39 0.15
C ALA A 72 -5.46 12.10 -0.03
N ASN A 73 -5.52 13.14 -0.85
CA ASN A 73 -6.71 13.97 -1.05
C ASN A 73 -7.43 13.70 -2.39
N ASP A 74 -6.89 12.80 -3.22
CA ASP A 74 -7.45 12.38 -4.52
C ASP A 74 -8.19 11.03 -4.38
#